data_AF-A0A1F6R844-F1
#
_entry.id   AF-A0A1F6R844-F1
#
_cell.length_a   1.000
_cell.length_b   1.000
_cell.length_c   1.000
_cell.angle_alpha   90.00
_cell.angle_beta   90.00
_cell.angle_gamma   90.00
#
_symmetry.space_group_name_H-M   'P 1'
#
loop_
_entity.id
_entity.type
_entity.pdbx_description
1 polymer ?
#
loop_
_entity_poly.entity_id
_entity_poly.type
_entity_poly.pdbx_seq_one_letter_code
_entity_poly.pdbx_strand_id
1 'polypeptide(L)'
;MDFKKINSINININLSGIGSKIFSYWQKYFKFIFFLLLFGVFLGGIYYLYATLYKSEWSEEKKNQYIIVNKRITKFKEQEFNDIVNEVQLRKKNFEEGAYSTKDIFNP
;
A
#
# COMPACT_ATOMS: atom_id res chain seq x y z
N MET A 1 45.85 57.04 13.53
CA MET A 1 44.80 56.05 13.21
C MET A 1 45.22 54.77 13.91
N ASP A 2 44.73 54.55 15.14
CA ASP A 2 45.23 53.46 16.00
C ASP A 2 44.45 52.18 15.74
N PHE A 3 45.14 51.16 15.24
CA PHE A 3 44.58 49.83 15.04
C PHE A 3 44.50 49.11 16.39
N LYS A 4 43.27 48.99 16.89
CA LYS A 4 42.93 48.25 18.11
C LYS A 4 43.33 46.78 17.96
N LYS A 5 44.38 46.38 18.68
CA LYS A 5 44.93 45.02 18.68
C LYS A 5 43.89 44.05 19.25
N ILE A 6 43.37 43.15 18.42
CA ILE A 6 42.41 42.12 18.85
C ILE A 6 43.17 41.09 19.68
N ASN A 7 42.72 40.90 20.92
CA ASN A 7 43.29 39.92 21.85
C ASN A 7 42.89 38.51 21.37
N SER A 8 43.86 37.71 20.93
CA SER A 8 43.63 36.33 20.51
C SER A 8 43.43 35.46 21.75
N ILE A 9 42.19 35.03 21.99
CA ILE A 9 41.87 34.06 23.03
C ILE A 9 42.50 32.72 22.62
N ASN A 10 43.56 32.32 23.31
CA ASN A 10 44.21 31.04 23.09
C ASN A 10 43.45 29.95 23.86
N ILE A 11 42.52 29.27 23.18
CA ILE A 11 41.72 28.19 23.78
C ILE A 11 42.55 26.90 23.72
N ASN A 12 43.22 26.56 24.81
CA ASN A 12 43.86 25.26 24.96
C ASN A 12 42.80 24.20 25.30
N ILE A 13 42.22 23.60 24.26
CA ILE A 13 41.18 22.57 24.39
C ILE A 13 41.87 21.23 24.66
N ASN A 14 41.87 20.79 25.92
CA ASN A 14 42.39 19.49 26.29
C ASN A 14 41.41 18.37 25.86
N LEU A 15 41.55 17.94 24.60
CA LEU A 15 40.64 17.06 23.88
C LEU A 15 40.42 15.69 24.56
N SER A 16 41.46 15.18 25.23
CA SER A 16 41.43 13.87 25.93
C SER A 16 40.51 13.88 27.14
N GLY A 17 40.47 14.99 27.89
CA GLY A 17 39.61 15.15 29.07
C GLY A 17 38.15 15.44 28.73
N ILE A 18 37.89 15.97 27.53
CA ILE A 18 36.53 16.23 27.03
C ILE A 18 35.92 14.93 26.50
N GLY A 19 36.68 14.14 25.74
CA GLY A 19 36.23 12.85 25.22
C GLY A 19 35.82 11.88 26.33
N SER A 20 36.61 11.77 27.41
CA SER A 20 36.30 10.89 28.54
C SER A 20 35.03 11.30 29.29
N LYS A 21 34.81 12.60 29.48
CA LYS A 21 33.58 13.13 30.09
C LYS A 21 32.37 12.82 29.23
N ILE A 22 32.43 13.12 27.93
CA ILE A 22 31.34 12.84 26.99
C ILE A 22 31.00 11.35 26.97
N PHE A 23 32.02 10.49 26.95
CA PHE A 23 31.83 9.04 26.96
C PHE A 23 31.17 8.53 28.24
N SER A 24 31.57 9.07 29.41
CA SER A 24 30.95 8.71 30.69
C SER A 24 29.49 9.14 30.78
N TYR A 25 29.16 10.35 30.31
CA TYR A 25 27.78 10.81 30.19
C TYR A 25 26.98 9.95 29.21
N TRP A 26 27.57 9.60 28.07
CA TRP A 26 26.95 8.73 27.08
C TRP A 26 26.61 7.37 27.67
N GLN A 27 27.53 6.71 28.39
CA GLN A 27 27.26 5.42 29.03
C GLN A 27 26.14 5.52 30.08
N LYS A 28 26.11 6.60 30.85
CA LYS A 28 25.09 6.81 31.90
C LYS A 28 23.69 7.01 31.33
N TYR A 29 23.56 7.74 30.23
CA TYR A 29 22.27 8.14 29.66
C TYR A 29 21.90 7.40 28.36
N PHE A 30 22.76 6.52 27.85
CA PHE A 30 22.55 5.79 26.60
C PHE A 30 21.18 5.12 26.54
N LYS A 31 20.76 4.45 27.63
CA LYS A 31 19.45 3.77 27.68
C LYS A 31 18.29 4.77 27.56
N PHE A 32 18.41 5.93 28.20
CA PHE A 32 17.40 6.98 28.15
C PHE A 32 17.34 7.62 26.75
N ILE A 33 18.50 7.94 26.17
CA ILE A 33 18.61 8.47 24.80
C ILE A 33 18.02 7.48 23.79
N PHE A 34 18.32 6.19 23.95
CA PHE A 34 17.75 5.13 23.12
C PHE A 34 16.23 5.06 23.25
N PHE A 35 15.70 5.07 24.47
CA PHE A 35 14.25 5.08 24.70
C PHE A 35 13.57 6.31 24.10
N LEU A 36 14.20 7.49 24.20
CA LEU A 36 13.67 8.73 23.65
C LEU A 36 13.63 8.70 22.12
N LEU A 37 14.68 8.19 21.49
CA LEU A 37 14.71 7.97 20.04
C LEU A 37 13.67 6.93 19.61
N LEU A 38 13.59 5.80 20.31
CA LEU A 38 12.61 4.75 20.03
C LEU A 38 11.19 5.28 20.16
N PHE A 39 10.91 6.07 21.19
CA PHE A 39 9.61 6.70 21.39
C PHE A 39 9.28 7.69 20.28
N GLY A 40 10.26 8.48 19.82
CA GLY A 40 10.11 9.37 18.66
C GLY A 40 9.75 8.61 17.38
N VAL A 41 10.46 7.52 17.07
CA VAL A 41 10.15 6.65 15.93
C VAL A 41 8.78 6.01 16.07
N PHE A 42 8.42 5.57 17.27
CA PHE A 42 7.13 4.95 17.55
C PHE A 42 5.97 5.92 17.33
N LEU A 43 6.06 7.15 17.86
CA LEU A 43 5.08 8.21 17.61
C LEU A 43 5.01 8.60 16.13
N GLY A 44 6.16 8.70 15.46
CA GLY A 44 6.21 8.94 14.02
C GLY A 44 5.53 7.83 13.22
N GLY A 45 5.73 6.56 13.61
CA GLY A 45 5.09 5.40 13.02
C GLY A 45 3.56 5.40 13.22
N ILE A 46 3.09 5.73 14.43
CA ILE A 46 1.66 5.91 14.71
C ILE A 46 1.08 7.04 13.86
N TYR A 47 1.76 8.19 13.78
CA TYR A 47 1.30 9.32 12.98
C TYR A 47 1.24 8.96 11.49
N TYR A 48 2.27 8.28 10.98
CA TYR A 48 2.28 7.80 9.59
C TYR A 48 1.16 6.80 9.34
N LEU A 49 0.98 5.81 10.21
CA LEU A 49 -0.09 4.83 10.11
C LEU A 49 -1.47 5.51 10.15
N TYR A 50 -1.67 6.46 11.07
CA TYR A 50 -2.89 7.24 11.16
C TYR A 50 -3.13 8.06 9.89
N ALA A 51 -2.09 8.69 9.35
CA ALA A 51 -2.17 9.39 8.08
C ALA A 51 -2.46 8.43 6.92
N THR A 52 -1.89 7.23 6.89
CA THR A 52 -2.19 6.27 5.83
C THR A 52 -3.59 5.68 5.96
N LEU A 53 -4.09 5.42 7.17
CA LEU A 53 -5.40 4.81 7.38
C LEU A 53 -6.54 5.82 7.20
N TYR A 54 -6.40 7.02 7.75
CA TYR A 54 -7.47 8.03 7.75
C TYR A 54 -7.29 9.11 6.69
N LYS A 55 -6.05 9.33 6.23
CA LYS A 55 -5.70 10.23 5.13
C LYS A 55 -5.36 9.48 3.83
N SER A 56 -5.47 8.15 3.79
CA SER A 56 -5.88 7.47 2.55
C SER A 56 -7.31 7.90 2.30
N GLU A 57 -7.46 9.16 1.83
CA GLU A 57 -8.56 9.60 1.02
C GLU A 57 -8.72 8.50 -0.02
N TRP A 58 -9.69 7.62 0.21
CA TRP A 58 -10.33 6.95 -0.89
C TRP A 58 -10.71 8.08 -1.83
N SER A 59 -9.93 8.28 -2.90
CA SER A 59 -10.30 9.26 -3.89
C SER A 59 -11.75 8.96 -4.27
N GLU A 60 -12.56 9.99 -4.48
CA GLU A 60 -13.93 9.85 -4.98
C GLU A 60 -13.99 8.79 -6.09
N GLU A 61 -12.97 8.77 -6.96
CA GLU A 61 -12.66 7.72 -7.93
C GLU A 61 -12.64 6.29 -7.36
N LYS A 62 -11.78 5.99 -6.37
CA LYS A 62 -11.65 4.65 -5.77
C LYS A 62 -12.93 4.23 -5.05
N LYS A 63 -13.61 5.19 -4.40
CA LYS A 63 -14.88 4.93 -3.69
C LYS A 63 -15.98 4.56 -4.68
N ASN A 64 -16.08 5.28 -5.79
CA ASN A 64 -17.02 4.97 -6.87
C ASN A 64 -16.70 3.64 -7.54
N GLN A 65 -15.41 3.33 -7.78
CA GLN A 65 -15.01 2.04 -8.31
C GLN A 65 -15.40 0.88 -7.40
N TYR A 66 -15.21 1.00 -6.09
CA TYR A 66 -15.62 -0.04 -5.14
C TYR A 66 -17.15 -0.20 -5.08
N ILE A 67 -17.92 0.89 -5.09
CA ILE A 67 -19.39 0.82 -5.15
C ILE A 67 -19.85 0.13 -6.44
N ILE A 68 -19.25 0.46 -7.59
CA ILE A 68 -19.58 -0.15 -8.89
C ILE A 68 -19.25 -1.64 -8.90
N VAL A 69 -18.06 -2.02 -8.44
CA VAL A 69 -17.63 -3.43 -8.37
C VAL A 69 -18.52 -4.21 -7.42
N ASN A 70 -18.79 -3.68 -6.23
CA ASN A 70 -19.61 -4.37 -5.24
C ASN A 70 -21.07 -4.50 -5.69
N LYS A 71 -21.66 -3.45 -6.30
CA LYS A 71 -22.99 -3.52 -6.94
C LYS A 71 -23.03 -4.50 -8.11
N ARG A 72 -21.95 -4.63 -8.89
CA ARG A 72 -21.86 -5.58 -10.00
C ARG A 72 -21.78 -7.02 -9.50
N ILE A 73 -21.10 -7.26 -8.38
CA ILE A 73 -21.02 -8.58 -7.74
C ILE A 73 -22.37 -8.97 -7.11
N THR A 74 -23.10 -8.02 -6.51
CA THR A 74 -24.41 -8.31 -5.87
C THR A 74 -25.57 -8.36 -6.85
N LYS A 75 -25.49 -7.70 -8.02
CA LYS A 75 -26.49 -7.88 -9.07
C LYS A 75 -26.16 -9.10 -9.91
N PHE A 76 -26.61 -10.27 -9.45
CA PHE A 76 -26.75 -11.42 -10.32
C PHE A 76 -27.60 -11.02 -11.54
N LYS A 77 -27.01 -11.07 -12.73
CA LYS A 77 -27.69 -10.71 -13.97
C LYS A 77 -28.49 -11.92 -14.45
N GLU A 78 -29.62 -12.14 -13.80
CA GLU A 78 -30.51 -13.27 -14.05
C GLU A 78 -30.92 -13.39 -15.53
N GLN A 79 -31.07 -12.27 -16.23
CA GLN A 79 -31.37 -12.24 -17.66
C GLN A 79 -30.22 -12.81 -18.51
N GLU A 80 -28.97 -12.34 -18.31
CA GLU A 80 -27.80 -12.86 -19.04
C GLU A 80 -27.58 -14.35 -18.72
N PHE A 81 -27.84 -14.76 -17.48
CA PHE A 81 -27.78 -16.17 -17.09
C PHE A 81 -28.84 -17.01 -17.82
N ASN A 82 -30.09 -16.56 -17.85
CA ASN A 82 -31.17 -17.26 -18.55
C ASN A 82 -30.96 -17.31 -20.07
N ASP A 83 -30.41 -16.25 -20.66
CA ASP A 83 -30.07 -16.23 -22.09
C ASP A 83 -29.03 -17.31 -22.43
N ILE A 84 -27.98 -17.45 -21.60
CA ILE A 84 -26.97 -18.50 -21.75
C ILE A 84 -27.57 -19.90 -21.57
N VAL A 85 -28.44 -20.09 -20.56
CA VAL A 85 -29.11 -21.38 -20.34
C VAL A 85 -29.99 -21.76 -21.53
N ASN A 86 -30.75 -20.81 -22.07
CA ASN A 86 -31.60 -21.02 -23.25
C ASN A 86 -30.77 -21.34 -24.49
N GLU A 87 -29.64 -20.66 -24.69
CA GLU A 87 -28.73 -20.94 -25.80
C GLU A 87 -28.14 -22.35 -25.71
N VAL A 88 -27.72 -22.78 -24.52
CA VAL A 88 -27.20 -24.13 -24.28
C VAL A 88 -28.28 -25.18 -24.54
N GLN A 89 -29.51 -24.95 -24.09
CA GLN A 89 -30.64 -25.84 -24.35
C GLN A 89 -30.99 -25.90 -25.85
N LEU A 90 -30.96 -24.76 -26.55
CA LEU A 90 -31.19 -24.71 -27.99
C LEU A 90 -30.12 -25.48 -28.76
N ARG A 91 -28.84 -25.31 -28.40
CA ARG A 91 -27.72 -26.07 -28.99
C ARG A 91 -27.86 -27.57 -28.73
N LYS A 92 -28.25 -27.96 -27.52
CA LYS A 92 -28.54 -29.37 -27.17
C LYS A 92 -29.69 -29.92 -28.01
N LYS A 93 -30.80 -29.20 -28.11
CA LYS A 93 -31.96 -29.57 -28.92
C LYS A 93 -31.59 -29.71 -30.40
N ASN A 94 -30.82 -28.77 -30.95
CA ASN A 94 -30.36 -28.83 -32.34
C ASN A 94 -29.39 -29.99 -32.59
N PHE A 95 -28.62 -30.40 -31.59
CA PHE A 95 -27.77 -31.60 -31.67
C PHE A 95 -28.60 -32.88 -31.64
N GLU A 96 -29.63 -32.94 -30.79
CA GLU A 96 -30.54 -34.09 -30.65
C GLU A 96 -31.50 -34.23 -31.85
N GLU A 97 -31.99 -33.11 -32.40
CA GLU A 97 -32.91 -33.06 -33.54
C GLU A 97 -32.19 -33.06 -34.89
N GLY A 98 -30.86 -32.90 -34.92
CA GLY A 98 -30.07 -32.58 -36.11
C GLY A 98 -29.03 -33.62 -36.55
N ALA A 99 -29.14 -34.88 -36.13
CA ALA A 99 -28.45 -35.99 -36.82
C ALA A 99 -29.30 -36.50 -37.99
N TYR A 100 -29.76 -35.60 -38.87
CA TYR A 100 -30.37 -36.04 -40.12
C TYR A 100 -29.27 -36.62 -41.00
N SER A 101 -29.34 -37.95 -41.16
CA SER A 101 -28.56 -38.77 -42.08
C SER A 101 -28.24 -37.98 -43.34
N THR A 102 -26.96 -37.67 -43.53
CA THR A 102 -26.42 -37.21 -44.81
C THR A 102 -26.96 -38.16 -45.87
N LYS A 103 -27.85 -37.68 -46.74
CA LYS A 103 -28.36 -38.48 -47.85
C LYS A 103 -27.14 -38.87 -48.66
N ASP A 104 -26.83 -40.17 -48.68
CA ASP A 104 -25.67 -40.70 -49.35
C ASP A 104 -25.77 -40.33 -50.84
N ILE A 105 -24.88 -39.46 -51.28
CA ILE A 105 -24.80 -38.94 -52.65
C ILE A 105 -24.20 -39.96 -53.63
N PHE A 106 -23.85 -41.16 -53.15
CA PHE A 106 -23.26 -42.23 -53.97
C PHE A 106 -24.18 -43.41 -54.27
N ASN A 107 -25.42 -43.40 -53.81
CA ASN A 107 -26.36 -44.48 -54.13
C ASN A 107 -27.64 -43.93 -54.80
N PRO A 108 -27.81 -44.11 -56.13
CA PRO A 108 -29.00 -43.67 -56.86
C PRO A 108 -30.27 -44.44 -56.47
#